data_AF-A0A7W6LR71-F1
#
_entry.id   AF-A0A7W6LR71-F1
#
_cell.length_a   1.000
_cell.length_b   1.000
_cell.length_c   1.000
_cell.angle_alpha   90.00
_cell.angle_beta   90.00
_cell.angle_gamma   90.00
#
_symmetry.space_group_name_H-M   'P 1'
#
loop_
_entity.id
_entity.type
_entity.pdbx_description
1 polymer ?
#
loop_
_entity_poly.entity_id
_entity_poly.type
_entity_poly.pdbx_seq_one_letter_code
_entity_poly.pdbx_strand_id
1 'polypeptide(L)'
;MPVALIIPPLFTIGLGMLLGGVFGPAYPLRWWILRLGLIPMLCFGAAAYIAVYPTPIPTNYDPNVHGNPGRSDFAAMLVWGFVFPSAYLLAAVPVSLAYAIWRRRKP
;
A
#
# COMPACT_ATOMS: atom_id res chain seq x y z
N MET A 1 10.30 13.93 10.79
CA MET A 1 10.34 12.46 10.62
C MET A 1 9.09 11.79 10.04
N PRO A 2 7.84 12.30 10.15
CA PRO A 2 6.68 11.58 9.58
C PRO A 2 6.61 11.63 8.04
N VAL A 3 7.19 12.65 7.40
CA VAL A 3 7.12 12.83 5.93
C VAL A 3 7.77 11.66 5.18
N ALA A 4 8.95 11.19 5.61
CA ALA A 4 9.64 10.09 4.95
C ALA A 4 8.88 8.75 5.03
N LEU A 5 8.02 8.59 6.04
CA LEU A 5 7.23 7.38 6.28
C LEU A 5 5.97 7.31 5.40
N ILE A 6 5.47 8.44 4.92
CA ILE A 6 4.25 8.53 4.09
C ILE A 6 4.61 8.41 2.59
N ILE A 7 5.87 8.63 2.22
CA ILE A 7 6.35 8.57 0.82
C ILE A 7 6.14 7.18 0.17
N PRO A 8 6.57 6.05 0.77
CA PRO A 8 6.35 4.74 0.13
C PRO A 8 4.87 4.39 -0.08
N PRO A 9 3.98 4.60 0.90
CA PRO A 9 2.53 4.45 0.71
C PRO A 9 1.97 5.35 -0.41
N LEU A 10 2.35 6.64 -0.47
CA LEU A 10 1.88 7.55 -1.52
C LEU A 10 2.41 7.15 -2.90
N PHE A 11 3.65 6.67 -2.98
CA PHE A 11 4.24 6.19 -4.22
C PHE A 11 3.47 4.99 -4.78
N THR A 12 3.10 4.01 -3.93
CA THR A 12 2.34 2.84 -4.38
C THR A 12 0.91 3.20 -4.83
N ILE A 13 0.25 4.14 -4.15
CA ILE A 13 -1.05 4.68 -4.58
C ILE A 13 -0.91 5.42 -5.92
N GLY A 14 0.07 6.31 -6.04
CA GLY A 14 0.34 7.06 -7.27
C GLY A 14 0.63 6.15 -8.46
N LEU A 15 1.41 5.09 -8.24
CA LEU A 15 1.67 4.06 -9.25
C LEU A 15 0.39 3.32 -9.66
N GLY A 16 -0.45 2.92 -8.70
CA GLY A 16 -1.74 2.29 -8.98
C GLY A 16 -2.67 3.18 -9.81
N MET A 17 -2.71 4.48 -9.51
CA MET A 17 -3.49 5.48 -10.26
C MET A 17 -2.93 5.71 -11.67
N LEU A 18 -1.61 5.85 -11.81
CA LEU A 18 -0.94 6.01 -13.11
C LEU A 18 -1.25 4.81 -14.02
N LEU A 19 -1.11 3.59 -13.50
CA LEU A 19 -1.45 2.37 -14.22
C LEU A 19 -2.93 2.35 -14.63
N GLY A 20 -3.83 2.73 -13.73
CA GLY A 20 -5.25 2.90 -14.06
C GLY A 20 -5.50 3.91 -15.19
N GLY A 21 -4.74 4.99 -15.26
CA GLY A 21 -4.82 6.00 -16.32
C GLY A 21 -4.34 5.49 -17.69
N VAL A 22 -3.18 4.80 -17.74
CA VAL A 22 -2.62 4.22 -18.98
C VAL A 22 -3.59 3.24 -19.64
N PHE A 23 -4.32 2.47 -18.83
CA PHE A 23 -5.27 1.48 -19.31
C PHE A 23 -6.73 1.98 -19.31
N GLY A 24 -6.97 3.24 -18.94
CA GLY A 24 -8.29 3.88 -18.84
C GLY A 24 -9.14 3.87 -20.13
N PRO A 25 -8.58 3.95 -21.34
CA PRO A 25 -9.39 3.87 -22.57
C PRO A 25 -10.09 2.50 -22.76
N ALA A 26 -9.60 1.44 -22.11
CA ALA A 26 -10.16 0.08 -22.24
C ALA A 26 -11.09 -0.30 -21.07
N TYR A 27 -11.03 0.42 -19.93
CA TYR A 27 -11.74 0.07 -18.70
C TYR A 27 -12.10 1.32 -17.89
N PRO A 28 -13.32 1.41 -17.33
CA PRO A 28 -13.73 2.57 -16.52
C PRO A 28 -12.85 2.71 -15.28
N LEU A 29 -12.51 3.95 -14.91
CA LEU A 29 -11.66 4.30 -13.77
C LEU A 29 -12.06 3.57 -12.47
N ARG A 30 -13.37 3.40 -12.23
CA ARG A 30 -13.92 2.66 -11.08
C ARG A 30 -13.42 1.21 -11.01
N TRP A 31 -13.28 0.54 -12.16
CA TRP A 31 -12.81 -0.84 -12.22
C TRP A 31 -11.34 -0.96 -11.81
N TRP A 32 -10.51 0.01 -12.22
CA TRP A 32 -9.10 0.07 -11.83
C TRP A 32 -8.92 0.49 -10.37
N ILE A 33 -9.69 1.45 -9.87
CA ILE A 33 -9.66 1.81 -8.44
C ILE A 33 -9.99 0.59 -7.58
N LEU A 34 -11.04 -0.17 -7.93
CA LEU A 34 -11.42 -1.37 -7.20
C LEU A 34 -10.38 -2.50 -7.29
N ARG A 35 -9.62 -2.61 -8.38
CA ARG A 35 -8.65 -3.70 -8.60
C ARG A 35 -7.19 -3.37 -8.33
N LEU A 36 -6.74 -2.13 -8.48
CA LEU A 36 -5.35 -1.75 -8.22
C LEU A 36 -5.22 -0.73 -7.10
N GLY A 37 -6.24 0.10 -6.89
CA GLY A 37 -6.19 1.18 -5.90
C GLY A 37 -6.63 0.77 -4.50
N LEU A 38 -7.60 -0.13 -4.38
CA LEU A 38 -8.27 -0.45 -3.11
C LEU A 38 -7.31 -1.04 -2.07
N ILE A 39 -6.56 -2.08 -2.43
CA ILE A 39 -5.64 -2.73 -1.49
C ILE A 39 -4.51 -1.79 -1.06
N PRO A 40 -3.81 -1.07 -1.97
CA PRO A 40 -2.86 -0.04 -1.55
C PRO A 40 -3.44 1.05 -0.67
N MET A 41 -4.70 1.46 -0.90
CA MET A 41 -5.36 2.47 -0.09
C MET A 41 -5.71 1.97 1.32
N LEU A 42 -6.16 0.72 1.46
CA LEU A 42 -6.37 0.08 2.77
C LEU A 42 -5.05 -0.09 3.54
N CYS A 43 -4.01 -0.53 2.83
CA CYS A 43 -2.66 -0.66 3.34
C CYS A 43 -2.08 0.67 3.82
N PHE A 44 -2.29 1.75 3.04
CA PHE A 44 -1.98 3.11 3.43
C PHE A 44 -2.72 3.52 4.71
N GLY A 45 -4.02 3.24 4.79
CA GLY A 45 -4.84 3.54 5.97
C GLY A 45 -4.28 2.90 7.24
N ALA A 46 -3.87 1.63 7.16
CA ALA A 46 -3.23 0.92 8.27
C ALA A 46 -1.89 1.55 8.68
N ALA A 47 -1.03 1.86 7.71
CA ALA A 47 0.25 2.53 7.99
C ALA A 47 0.07 3.93 8.58
N ALA A 48 -0.89 4.70 8.07
CA ALA A 48 -1.21 6.04 8.56
C ALA A 48 -1.81 6.00 9.98
N TYR A 49 -2.64 5.00 10.29
CA TYR A 49 -3.18 4.80 11.63
C TYR A 49 -2.05 4.58 12.65
N ILE A 50 -1.10 3.69 12.35
CA ILE A 50 0.06 3.44 13.23
C ILE A 50 0.92 4.69 13.39
N ALA A 51 1.07 5.50 12.33
CA ALA A 51 1.79 6.77 12.39
C ALA A 51 1.18 7.77 13.37
N VAL A 52 -0.16 7.84 13.41
CA VAL A 52 -0.91 8.81 14.22
C VAL A 52 -1.13 8.29 15.63
N TYR A 53 -1.29 6.97 15.79
CA TYR A 53 -1.57 6.29 17.04
C TYR A 53 -0.51 5.20 17.31
N PRO A 54 0.74 5.60 17.61
CA PRO A 54 1.80 4.64 17.94
C PRO A 54 1.47 3.87 19.22
N THR A 55 2.07 2.69 19.37
CA THR A 55 1.84 1.81 20.52
C THR A 55 2.22 2.53 21.81
N PRO A 56 1.31 2.64 22.80
CA PRO A 56 1.60 3.33 24.05
C PRO A 56 2.66 2.56 24.84
N ILE A 57 3.63 3.30 25.39
CA ILE A 57 4.69 2.75 26.22
C ILE A 57 4.18 2.69 27.67
N PRO A 58 4.11 1.51 28.31
CA PRO A 58 3.65 1.40 29.68
C PRO A 58 4.64 2.05 30.66
N THR A 59 4.14 2.52 31.81
CA THR A 59 4.96 3.25 32.79
C THR A 59 6.07 2.41 33.43
N ASN A 60 5.92 1.09 33.45
CA ASN A 60 6.91 0.12 33.91
C ASN A 60 7.77 -0.45 32.77
N TYR A 61 7.87 0.23 31.64
CA TYR A 61 8.67 -0.21 30.50
C TYR A 61 10.16 -0.17 30.80
N ASP A 62 10.78 -1.34 30.89
CA ASP A 62 12.24 -1.47 30.90
C ASP A 62 12.76 -1.73 29.47
N PRO A 63 13.46 -0.77 28.84
CA PRO A 63 13.99 -0.93 27.48
C PRO A 63 15.05 -2.03 27.37
N ASN A 64 15.69 -2.45 28.46
CA ASN A 64 16.68 -3.53 28.45
C ASN A 64 16.02 -4.92 28.38
N VAL A 65 14.76 -5.03 28.79
CA VAL A 65 14.00 -6.29 28.79
C VAL A 65 13.00 -6.35 27.63
N HIS A 66 12.34 -5.23 27.34
CA HIS A 66 11.20 -5.17 26.41
C HIS A 66 11.56 -4.63 25.02
N GLY A 67 12.82 -4.23 24.79
CA GLY A 67 13.33 -3.78 23.49
C GLY A 67 13.05 -2.30 23.19
N ASN A 68 12.75 -1.98 21.93
CA ASN A 68 12.36 -0.63 21.51
C ASN A 68 10.98 -0.70 20.83
N PRO A 69 9.92 -0.15 21.42
CA PRO A 69 8.55 -0.28 20.91
C PRO A 69 8.34 0.53 19.62
N GLY A 70 9.13 1.58 19.41
CA GLY A 70 9.12 2.33 18.15
C GLY A 70 9.66 1.53 16.96
N ARG A 71 10.45 0.48 17.20
CA ARG A 71 10.98 -0.38 16.13
C ARG A 71 9.90 -1.32 15.56
N SER A 72 8.99 -1.81 16.39
CA SER A 72 7.86 -2.63 15.94
C SER A 72 6.85 -1.79 15.16
N ASP A 73 6.54 -0.58 15.63
CA ASP A 73 5.64 0.33 14.93
C ASP A 73 6.23 0.73 13.57
N PHE A 74 7.53 1.03 13.52
CA PHE A 74 8.25 1.30 12.28
C PHE A 74 8.19 0.13 11.29
N ALA A 75 8.46 -1.10 11.77
CA ALA A 75 8.38 -2.29 10.94
C ALA A 75 6.95 -2.50 10.41
N ALA A 76 5.94 -2.31 11.25
CA ALA A 76 4.54 -2.44 10.85
C ALA A 76 4.18 -1.39 9.79
N MET A 77 4.61 -0.13 9.95
CA MET A 77 4.40 0.93 8.95
C MET A 77 5.05 0.60 7.60
N LEU A 78 6.24 -0.01 7.58
CA LEU A 78 6.88 -0.45 6.32
C LEU A 78 6.15 -1.63 5.69
N VAL A 79 5.72 -2.60 6.50
CA VAL A 79 5.02 -3.78 6.01
C VAL A 79 3.68 -3.39 5.39
N TRP A 80 2.88 -2.61 6.10
CA TRP A 80 1.61 -2.09 5.61
C TRP A 80 1.79 -1.06 4.51
N GLY A 81 2.74 -0.16 4.64
CA GLY A 81 2.92 0.96 3.73
C GLY A 81 3.64 0.65 2.42
N PHE A 82 4.41 -0.45 2.38
CA PHE A 82 5.27 -0.77 1.25
C PHE A 82 5.18 -2.25 0.86
N VAL A 83 5.48 -3.18 1.78
CA VAL A 83 5.62 -4.60 1.42
C VAL A 83 4.33 -5.19 0.87
N PHE A 84 3.21 -5.07 1.59
CA PHE A 84 1.92 -5.57 1.14
C PHE A 84 1.40 -4.90 -0.15
N PRO A 85 1.36 -3.56 -0.27
CA PRO A 85 0.92 -2.92 -1.50
C PRO A 85 1.81 -3.25 -2.70
N SER A 86 3.14 -3.36 -2.51
CA SER A 86 4.05 -3.77 -3.59
C SER A 86 3.80 -5.21 -4.02
N ALA A 87 3.68 -6.16 -3.08
CA ALA A 87 3.37 -7.56 -3.40
C ALA A 87 2.02 -7.68 -4.13
N TYR A 88 1.01 -6.91 -3.69
CA TYR A 88 -0.27 -6.84 -4.36
C TYR A 88 -0.15 -6.35 -5.81
N LEU A 89 0.53 -5.22 -6.03
CA LEU A 89 0.72 -4.67 -7.38
C LEU A 89 1.52 -5.63 -8.28
N LEU A 90 2.55 -6.30 -7.74
CA LEU A 90 3.32 -7.31 -8.49
C LEU A 90 2.46 -8.46 -9.00
N ALA A 91 1.43 -8.86 -8.25
CA ALA A 91 0.49 -9.90 -8.70
C ALA A 91 -0.64 -9.34 -9.57
N ALA A 92 -1.22 -8.21 -9.18
CA ALA A 92 -2.42 -7.66 -9.79
C ALA A 92 -2.15 -7.02 -11.16
N VAL A 93 -0.98 -6.40 -11.36
CA VAL A 93 -0.58 -5.75 -12.62
C VAL A 93 -0.46 -6.76 -13.77
N PRO A 94 0.33 -7.85 -13.68
CA PRO A 94 0.45 -8.80 -14.79
C PRO A 94 -0.87 -9.48 -15.12
N VAL A 95 -1.67 -9.84 -14.12
CA VAL A 95 -3.02 -10.41 -14.33
C VAL A 95 -3.93 -9.43 -15.06
N SER A 96 -3.93 -8.17 -14.62
CA SER A 96 -4.74 -7.13 -15.25
C SER A 96 -4.26 -6.79 -16.67
N LEU A 97 -2.95 -6.83 -16.91
CA LEU A 97 -2.36 -6.66 -18.24
C LEU A 97 -2.74 -7.82 -19.18
N ALA A 98 -2.63 -9.07 -18.71
CA ALA A 98 -3.03 -10.25 -19.46
C ALA A 98 -4.51 -10.20 -19.85
N TYR A 99 -5.38 -9.83 -18.90
CA TYR A 99 -6.80 -9.62 -19.14
C TYR A 99 -7.06 -8.49 -20.15
N ALA A 100 -6.33 -7.37 -20.03
CA ALA A 100 -6.42 -6.26 -20.97
C ALA A 100 -6.05 -6.65 -22.40
N ILE A 101 -4.96 -7.40 -22.57
CA ILE A 101 -4.52 -7.91 -23.87
C ILE A 101 -5.54 -8.89 -24.44
N TRP A 102 -6.04 -9.83 -23.62
CA TRP A 102 -7.05 -10.80 -24.04
C TRP A 102 -8.34 -10.14 -24.51
N ARG A 103 -8.86 -9.16 -23.76
CA ARG A 103 -10.10 -8.45 -24.12
C ARG A 103 -9.96 -7.70 -25.43
N ARG A 104 -8.81 -7.09 -25.71
CA ARG A 104 -8.53 -6.40 -26.99
C ARG A 104 -8.48 -7.33 -28.21
N ARG A 105 -8.32 -8.65 -28.00
CA ARG A 105 -8.33 -9.66 -29.07
C ARG A 105 -9.73 -10.19 -29.37
N LYS A 106 -10.72 -9.89 -28.53
CA LYS A 106 -12.11 -10.27 -28.78
C LYS A 106 -12.81 -9.10 -29.50
N PRO A 107 -13.36 -9.34 -30.71
CA PRO A 107 -14.15 -8.34 -31.42
C PRO A 107 -15.43 -7.98 -30.64
#